data_AF-A0A7K3DN94-F1
#
_entry.id   AF-A0A7K3DN94-F1
#
_cell.length_a   1.000
_cell.length_b   1.000
_cell.length_c   1.000
_cell.angle_alpha   90.00
_cell.angle_beta   90.00
_cell.angle_gamma   90.00
#
_symmetry.space_group_name_H-M   'P 1'
#
loop_
_entity.id
_entity.type
_entity.pdbx_description
1 polymer ?
#
loop_
_entity_poly.entity_id
_entity_poly.type
_entity_poly.pdbx_seq_one_letter_code
_entity_poly.pdbx_strand_id
1 'polypeptide(L)'
;MTRPSPADRGIDTGRPHPARVYDWFLGGKDNYPVDEELGRQITAMEPTAPYGARHNRWFMQRATRLLAARVGIRQFLDIGTGIPTEPNLHRVAQTALPDASVVYVDNDPIVL
;
A
#
# COMPACT_ATOMS: atom_id res chain seq x y z
N MET A 1 -27.43 -17.80 -3.23
CA MET A 1 -27.41 -16.32 -3.27
C MET A 1 -25.95 -15.88 -3.22
N THR A 2 -25.38 -15.42 -4.33
CA THR A 2 -24.03 -14.87 -4.37
C THR A 2 -24.04 -13.51 -3.66
N ARG A 3 -23.26 -13.37 -2.59
CA ARG A 3 -23.06 -12.08 -1.94
C ARG A 3 -22.43 -11.14 -2.98
N PRO A 4 -22.90 -9.89 -3.12
CA PRO A 4 -22.24 -8.93 -4.00
C PRO A 4 -20.77 -8.80 -3.60
N SER A 5 -19.90 -8.77 -4.60
CA SER A 5 -18.46 -8.55 -4.45
C SER A 5 -18.24 -7.21 -3.75
N PRO A 6 -17.18 -7.04 -2.93
CA PRO A 6 -16.79 -5.73 -2.41
C PRO A 6 -16.68 -4.66 -3.51
N ALA A 7 -16.27 -5.06 -4.72
CA ALA A 7 -16.21 -4.18 -5.89
C ALA A 7 -17.59 -3.63 -6.33
N ASP A 8 -18.67 -4.36 -6.06
CA ASP A 8 -20.03 -3.98 -6.45
C ASP A 8 -20.61 -2.86 -5.56
N ARG A 9 -19.96 -2.55 -4.43
CA ARG A 9 -20.47 -1.60 -3.43
C ARG A 9 -19.98 -0.16 -3.62
N GLY A 10 -19.17 0.09 -4.64
CA GLY A 10 -18.54 1.38 -4.86
C GLY A 10 -17.54 1.73 -3.76
N ILE A 11 -16.80 2.81 -3.96
CA ILE A 11 -15.84 3.32 -3.00
C ILE A 11 -16.59 4.24 -2.03
N ASP A 12 -16.66 3.88 -0.74
CA ASP A 12 -17.18 4.78 0.30
C ASP A 12 -16.18 5.90 0.53
N THR A 13 -16.53 7.11 0.11
CA THR A 13 -15.72 8.33 0.23
C THR A 13 -16.09 9.19 1.44
N GLY A 14 -17.10 8.77 2.22
CA GLY A 14 -17.55 9.46 3.43
C GLY A 14 -16.90 8.97 4.71
N ARG A 15 -16.14 7.87 4.64
CA ARG A 15 -15.42 7.29 5.78
C ARG A 15 -13.93 7.16 5.44
N PRO A 16 -13.02 7.59 6.33
CA PRO A 16 -11.59 7.44 6.08
C PRO A 16 -11.18 5.97 6.04
N HIS A 17 -10.22 5.66 5.17
CA HIS A 17 -9.66 4.31 5.01
C HIS A 17 -8.13 4.32 5.23
N PRO A 18 -7.55 3.34 5.96
CA PRO A 18 -6.13 3.35 6.28
C PRO A 18 -5.19 3.44 5.07
N ALA A 19 -5.50 2.75 3.96
CA ALA A 19 -4.70 2.77 2.74
C ALA A 19 -4.61 4.18 2.13
N ARG A 20 -5.71 4.94 2.18
CA ARG A 20 -5.82 6.30 1.63
C ARG A 20 -5.16 7.35 2.51
N VAL A 21 -5.29 7.21 3.83
CA VAL A 21 -4.54 8.04 4.79
C VAL A 21 -3.03 7.82 4.63
N TYR A 22 -2.62 6.56 4.43
CA TYR A 22 -1.23 6.21 4.20
C TYR A 22 -0.71 6.78 2.86
N ASP A 23 -1.52 6.73 1.79
CA ASP A 23 -1.23 7.40 0.51
C ASP A 23 -1.05 8.91 0.70
N TRP A 24 -1.94 9.56 1.45
CA TRP A 24 -1.82 10.98 1.76
C TRP A 24 -0.52 11.31 2.52
N PHE A 25 -0.13 10.49 3.51
CA PHE A 25 1.16 10.65 4.20
C PHE A 25 2.38 10.54 3.27
N LEU A 26 2.25 9.80 2.16
CA LEU A 26 3.29 9.65 1.15
C LEU A 26 3.22 10.73 0.06
N GLY A 27 2.26 11.66 0.15
CA GLY A 27 2.04 12.71 -0.86
C GLY A 27 1.34 12.20 -2.13
N GLY A 28 0.66 11.06 -2.03
CA GLY A 28 -0.18 10.54 -3.08
C GLY A 28 -1.50 11.31 -3.24
N LYS A 29 -2.28 10.91 -4.23
CA LYS A 29 -3.49 11.62 -4.68
C LYS A 29 -4.75 10.76 -4.62
N ASP A 30 -4.62 9.48 -4.28
CA ASP A 30 -5.72 8.52 -4.33
C ASP A 30 -6.37 8.45 -2.94
N ASN A 31 -6.77 9.62 -2.44
CA ASN A 31 -7.36 9.85 -1.13
C ASN A 31 -8.47 10.90 -1.25
N TYR A 32 -9.40 10.90 -0.28
CA TYR A 32 -10.54 11.81 -0.24
C TYR A 32 -10.43 12.79 0.94
N PRO A 33 -11.23 13.87 0.97
CA PRO A 33 -11.15 14.86 2.05
C PRO A 33 -11.26 14.29 3.47
N VAL A 34 -12.02 13.21 3.66
CA VAL A 34 -12.13 12.52 4.97
C VAL A 34 -10.83 11.82 5.38
N ASP A 35 -10.06 11.32 4.42
CA ASP A 35 -8.75 10.71 4.64
C ASP A 35 -7.71 11.78 4.98
N GLU A 36 -7.73 12.90 4.24
CA GLU A 36 -6.85 14.04 4.50
C GLU A 36 -7.08 14.64 5.89
N GLU A 37 -8.34 14.81 6.28
CA GLU A 37 -8.71 15.36 7.59
C GLU A 37 -8.19 14.46 8.71
N LEU A 38 -8.39 13.15 8.60
CA LEU A 38 -7.81 12.20 9.56
C LEU A 38 -6.27 12.24 9.54
N GLY A 39 -5.66 12.35 8.36
CA GLY A 39 -4.20 12.50 8.22
C GLY A 39 -3.66 13.75 8.92
N ARG A 40 -4.35 14.89 8.81
CA ARG A 40 -4.01 16.15 9.52
C ARG A 40 -4.15 15.99 11.04
N GLN A 41 -5.24 15.37 11.50
CA GLN A 41 -5.45 15.10 12.94
C GLN A 41 -4.34 14.21 13.51
N ILE A 42 -3.97 13.13 12.81
CA ILE A 42 -2.88 12.25 13.20
C ILE A 42 -1.56 13.04 13.23
N THR A 43 -1.26 13.82 12.20
CA THR A 43 0.00 14.58 12.12
C THR A 43 0.10 15.68 13.18
N ALA A 44 -1.03 16.23 13.64
CA ALA A 44 -1.06 17.18 14.75
C ALA A 44 -0.70 16.52 16.09
N MET A 45 -1.01 15.24 16.27
CA MET A 45 -0.70 14.46 17.48
C MET A 45 0.67 13.77 17.40
N GLU A 46 1.02 13.24 16.22
CA GLU A 46 2.24 12.51 15.92
C GLU A 46 2.90 13.09 14.66
N PRO A 47 3.71 14.16 14.79
CA PRO A 47 4.33 14.83 13.65
C PRO A 47 5.27 13.92 12.84
N THR A 48 5.72 12.78 13.39
CA THR A 48 6.61 11.87 12.69
C THR A 48 5.89 10.86 11.79
N ALA A 49 4.55 10.79 11.82
CA ALA A 49 3.78 9.80 11.06
C ALA A 49 4.12 9.73 9.55
N PRO A 50 4.26 10.86 8.81
CA PRO A 50 4.69 10.82 7.40
C PRO A 50 6.13 10.29 7.20
N TYR A 51 7.02 10.49 8.18
CA TYR A 51 8.37 9.89 8.15
C TYR A 51 8.30 8.39 8.39
N GLY A 52 7.45 7.93 9.32
CA GLY A 52 7.16 6.52 9.54
C GLY A 52 6.65 5.83 8.27
N ALA A 53 5.72 6.46 7.56
CA ALA A 53 5.21 5.94 6.29
C ALA A 53 6.35 5.74 5.26
N ARG A 54 7.20 6.75 5.06
CA ARG A 54 8.36 6.67 4.15
C ARG A 54 9.37 5.60 4.58
N HIS A 55 9.67 5.50 5.87
CA HIS A 55 10.56 4.47 6.41
C HIS A 55 10.02 3.06 6.15
N ASN A 56 8.71 2.86 6.31
CA ASN A 56 8.06 1.60 6.00
C ASN A 56 8.17 1.24 4.51
N ARG A 57 7.98 2.20 3.59
CA ARG A 57 8.21 1.99 2.15
C ARG A 57 9.65 1.58 1.85
N TRP A 58 10.63 2.24 2.46
CA TRP A 58 12.04 1.87 2.27
C TRP A 58 12.37 0.51 2.87
N PHE A 59 11.76 0.15 3.99
CA PHE A 59 11.92 -1.18 4.56
C PHE A 59 11.40 -2.26 3.60
N MET A 60 10.19 -2.10 3.08
CA MET A 60 9.62 -3.03 2.09
C MET A 60 10.57 -3.20 0.90
N GLN A 61 11.09 -2.11 0.33
CA GLN A 61 12.02 -2.18 -0.80
C GLN A 61 13.31 -2.94 -0.46
N ARG A 62 13.92 -2.65 0.71
CA ARG A 62 15.16 -3.34 1.14
C ARG A 62 14.93 -4.82 1.43
N ALA A 63 13.83 -5.15 2.11
CA ALA A 63 13.46 -6.52 2.45
C ALA A 63 13.19 -7.33 1.19
N THR A 64 12.34 -6.83 0.29
CA THR A 64 12.03 -7.50 -1.00
C THR A 64 13.28 -7.71 -1.84
N ARG A 65 14.15 -6.70 -1.96
CA ARG A 65 15.41 -6.86 -2.70
C ARG A 65 16.32 -7.93 -2.08
N LEU A 66 16.40 -8.00 -0.75
CA LEU A 66 17.18 -9.03 -0.07
C LEU A 66 16.59 -10.42 -0.33
N LEU A 67 15.28 -10.58 -0.18
CA LEU A 67 14.58 -11.85 -0.38
C LEU A 67 14.70 -12.34 -1.83
N ALA A 68 14.53 -11.46 -2.81
CA ALA A 68 14.67 -11.81 -4.22
C ALA A 68 16.14 -12.07 -4.61
N ALA A 69 17.04 -11.11 -4.35
CA ALA A 69 18.40 -11.14 -4.88
C ALA A 69 19.34 -12.11 -4.14
N ARG A 70 19.19 -12.24 -2.81
CA ARG A 70 20.12 -13.03 -1.98
C ARG A 70 19.55 -14.36 -1.55
N VAL A 71 18.26 -14.42 -1.24
CA VAL A 71 17.60 -15.64 -0.77
C VAL A 71 16.99 -16.44 -1.94
N GLY A 72 16.68 -15.78 -3.05
CA GLY A 72 16.11 -16.44 -4.24
C GLY A 72 14.61 -16.72 -4.14
N ILE A 73 13.88 -15.97 -3.31
CA ILE A 73 12.41 -16.06 -3.24
C ILE A 73 11.80 -15.54 -4.54
N ARG A 74 11.01 -16.39 -5.21
CA ARG A 74 10.36 -16.12 -6.51
C ARG A 74 8.85 -15.87 -6.41
N GLN A 75 8.25 -16.10 -5.26
CA GLN A 75 6.81 -15.98 -5.06
C GLN A 75 6.54 -15.14 -3.82
N PHE A 76 5.76 -14.08 -3.99
CA PHE A 76 5.40 -13.16 -2.92
C PHE A 76 3.87 -13.08 -2.81
N LEU A 77 3.39 -13.08 -1.57
CA LEU A 77 2.00 -12.75 -1.23
C LEU A 77 2.05 -11.50 -0.35
N ASP A 78 1.53 -10.40 -0.86
CA ASP A 78 1.48 -9.11 -0.18
C ASP A 78 0.06 -8.83 0.32
N ILE A 79 -0.13 -8.86 1.63
CA ILE A 79 -1.43 -8.72 2.30
C ILE A 79 -1.52 -7.34 2.95
N GLY A 80 -2.51 -6.55 2.53
CA GLY A 80 -2.59 -5.13 2.86
C GLY A 80 -1.62 -4.31 2.02
N THR A 81 -1.62 -4.54 0.70
CA THR A 81 -0.69 -3.88 -0.23
C THR A 81 -0.85 -2.36 -0.25
N GLY A 82 -2.07 -1.87 0.03
CA GLY A 82 -2.41 -0.46 -0.01
C GLY A 82 -2.37 0.14 -1.41
N ILE A 83 -2.39 1.46 -1.47
CA ILE A 83 -2.42 2.19 -2.73
C ILE A 83 -1.06 2.07 -3.46
N PRO A 84 -1.06 1.79 -4.77
CA PRO A 84 0.17 1.65 -5.54
C PRO A 84 1.10 2.87 -5.39
N THR A 85 2.28 2.65 -4.83
CA THR A 85 3.32 3.68 -4.67
C THR A 85 4.64 3.19 -5.24
N GLU A 86 5.20 3.90 -6.21
CA GLU A 86 6.42 3.45 -6.89
C GLU A 86 7.70 3.59 -6.04
N PRO A 87 8.65 2.64 -6.13
CA PRO A 87 8.52 1.33 -6.76
C PRO A 87 7.61 0.37 -5.96
N ASN A 88 6.69 -0.29 -6.67
CA ASN A 88 5.85 -1.36 -6.11
C ASN A 88 6.66 -2.66 -5.90
N LEU A 89 6.20 -3.54 -5.00
CA LEU A 89 6.91 -4.76 -4.59
C LEU A 89 7.38 -5.62 -5.78
N HIS A 90 6.53 -5.86 -6.77
CA HIS A 90 6.86 -6.66 -7.95
C HIS A 90 8.00 -6.04 -8.76
N ARG A 91 8.05 -4.70 -8.90
CA ARG A 91 9.15 -4.03 -9.60
C ARG A 91 10.46 -4.21 -8.86
N VAL A 92 10.45 -4.13 -7.53
CA VAL A 92 11.63 -4.37 -6.70
C VAL A 92 12.11 -5.83 -6.85
N ALA A 93 11.19 -6.79 -6.77
CA ALA A 93 11.50 -8.22 -6.90
C ALA A 93 12.03 -8.55 -8.30
N GLN A 94 11.33 -8.13 -9.35
CA GLN A 94 11.63 -8.45 -10.75
C GLN A 94 12.88 -7.76 -11.27
N THR A 95 13.28 -6.63 -10.67
CA THR A 95 14.60 -6.01 -10.94
C THR A 95 15.75 -6.94 -10.55
N ALA A 96 15.59 -7.73 -9.48
CA ALA A 96 16.59 -8.69 -9.02
C ALA A 96 16.40 -10.08 -9.64
N LEU A 97 15.15 -10.48 -9.90
CA LEU A 97 14.78 -11.82 -10.30
C LEU A 97 13.58 -11.77 -11.27
N PRO A 98 13.81 -11.68 -12.61
CA PRO A 98 12.79 -11.34 -13.59
C PRO A 98 11.55 -12.25 -13.63
N ASP A 99 11.69 -13.51 -13.23
CA ASP A 99 10.62 -14.51 -13.15
C ASP A 99 9.89 -14.52 -11.78
N ALA A 100 10.16 -13.54 -10.91
CA ALA A 100 9.42 -13.38 -9.66
C ALA A 100 7.94 -13.02 -9.91
N SER A 101 7.06 -13.67 -9.16
CA SER A 101 5.61 -13.46 -9.18
C SER A 101 5.13 -12.89 -7.85
N VAL A 102 4.14 -12.01 -7.92
CA VAL A 102 3.57 -11.34 -6.76
C VAL A 102 2.05 -11.40 -6.86
N VAL A 103 1.41 -11.82 -5.77
CA VAL A 103 -0.03 -11.66 -5.56
C VAL A 103 -0.24 -10.54 -4.55
N TYR A 104 -1.05 -9.57 -4.94
CA TYR A 104 -1.44 -8.44 -4.10
C TYR A 104 -2.86 -8.66 -3.57
N VAL A 105 -3.05 -8.42 -2.28
CA VAL A 105 -4.35 -8.56 -1.61
C VAL A 105 -4.61 -7.32 -0.77
N ASP A 106 -5.77 -6.71 -0.97
CA ASP A 106 -6.29 -5.64 -0.12
C ASP A 106 -7.82 -5.74 -0.04
N ASN A 107 -8.39 -5.10 0.96
CA ASN A 107 -9.84 -5.04 1.16
C ASN A 107 -10.44 -3.67 0.84
N ASP A 108 -9.62 -2.64 0.61
CA ASP A 108 -10.09 -1.36 0.08
C ASP A 108 -10.42 -1.52 -1.42
N PRO A 109 -11.67 -1.29 -1.86
CA PRO A 109 -12.04 -1.43 -3.27
C PRO A 109 -11.34 -0.43 -4.21
N ILE A 110 -10.64 0.59 -3.70
CA ILE A 110 -9.80 1.48 -4.52
C ILE A 110 -8.45 0.85 -4.88
N VAL A 111 -8.03 -0.19 -4.17
CA VAL A 111 -6.75 -0.86 -4.39
C VAL A 111 -6.93 -1.91 -5.49
N LEU A 112 -6.03 -1.85 -6.49
CA LEU A 112 -5.96 -2.59 -7.77
C LEU A 112 -6.52 -1.83 -8.98
#